data_AF-A0A5C4Y6T5-F1
#
_entry.id   AF-A0A5C4Y6T5-F1
#
_cell.length_a   1.000
_cell.length_b   1.000
_cell.length_c   1.000
_cell.angle_alpha   90.00
_cell.angle_beta   90.00
_cell.angle_gamma   90.00
#
_symmetry.space_group_name_H-M   'P 1'
#
loop_
_entity.id
_entity.type
_entity.pdbx_description
1 polymer ?
#
loop_
_entity_poly.entity_id
_entity_poly.type
_entity_poly.pdbx_seq_one_letter_code
_entity_poly.pdbx_strand_id
1 'polypeptide(L)'
;MTTIQDQIRRELEARSAAYDQAQAERNRRARDVHSVRRSQQIEGGDISPYAQTLSQQYIDGTLTPAEMRAKLLEHYGVTVK
;
A
#
# COMPACT_ATOMS: atom_id res chain seq x y z
N MET A 1 21.11 10.95 34.26
CA MET A 1 19.68 10.90 34.62
C MET A 1 18.92 11.53 33.45
N THR A 2 18.23 10.74 32.63
CA THR A 2 17.45 11.26 31.50
C THR A 2 16.18 11.90 32.05
N THR A 3 15.88 13.13 31.62
CA THR A 3 14.69 13.83 32.12
C THR A 3 13.43 13.28 31.45
N ILE A 4 12.27 13.47 32.08
CA ILE A 4 10.97 13.13 31.46
C ILE A 4 10.80 13.87 30.12
N GLN A 5 11.33 15.10 30.02
CA GLN A 5 11.34 15.87 28.77
C GLN A 5 12.16 15.21 27.67
N ASP A 6 13.32 14.60 28.00
CA ASP A 6 14.11 13.85 27.03
C ASP A 6 13.42 12.57 26.55
N GLN A 7 12.66 11.90 27.43
CA GLN A 7 11.88 10.72 27.05
C GLN A 7 10.75 11.09 26.09
N ILE A 8 9.98 12.14 26.40
CA ILE A 8 8.89 12.64 25.54
C ILE A 8 9.42 13.06 24.18
N ARG A 9 10.55 13.78 24.14
CA ARG A 9 11.17 14.21 22.88
C ARG A 9 11.55 13.00 22.01
N ARG A 10 12.19 11.98 22.58
CA ARG A 10 12.57 10.77 21.84
C ARG A 10 11.37 9.99 21.31
N GLU A 11 10.29 9.91 22.09
CA GLU A 11 9.06 9.27 21.65
C GLU A 11 8.39 10.04 20.49
N LEU A 12 8.37 11.37 20.55
CA LEU A 12 7.85 12.21 19.47
C LEU A 12 8.69 12.07 18.20
N GLU A 13 10.02 12.10 18.31
CA GLU A 13 10.93 11.89 17.19
C GLU A 13 10.73 10.50 16.56
N ALA A 14 10.59 9.45 17.37
CA ALA A 14 10.34 8.09 16.89
C ALA A 14 8.97 7.97 16.18
N ARG A 15 7.93 8.61 16.72
CA ARG A 15 6.60 8.64 16.09
C ARG A 15 6.60 9.42 14.78
N SER A 16 7.29 10.56 14.73
CA SER A 16 7.44 11.36 13.50
C SER A 16 8.17 10.55 12.43
N ALA A 17 9.29 9.91 12.78
CA ALA A 17 10.05 9.08 11.86
C ALA A 17 9.22 7.90 11.33
N ALA A 18 8.45 7.23 12.20
CA ALA A 18 7.56 6.14 11.79
C ALA A 18 6.45 6.64 10.84
N TYR A 19 5.89 7.82 11.10
CA TYR A 19 4.90 8.45 10.22
C TYR A 19 5.48 8.79 8.84
N ASP A 20 6.66 9.41 8.80
CA ASP A 20 7.34 9.77 7.55
C ASP A 20 7.68 8.52 6.72
N GLN A 21 8.12 7.44 7.38
CA GLN A 21 8.35 6.15 6.72
C GLN A 21 7.06 5.55 6.15
N ALA A 22 5.97 5.55 6.93
CA ALA A 22 4.68 5.04 6.46
C ALA A 22 4.15 5.84 5.27
N GLN A 23 4.29 7.17 5.30
CA GLN A 23 3.88 8.05 4.21
C GLN A 23 4.76 7.87 2.96
N ALA A 24 6.07 7.70 3.13
CA ALA A 24 6.99 7.41 2.04
C ALA A 24 6.64 6.08 1.36
N GLU A 25 6.35 5.04 2.14
CA GLU A 25 5.94 3.73 1.62
C GLU A 25 4.59 3.81 0.89
N ARG A 26 3.60 4.50 1.46
CA ARG A 26 2.32 4.74 0.80
C ARG A 26 2.49 5.45 -0.55
N ASN A 27 3.33 6.49 -0.59
CA ASN A 27 3.64 7.22 -1.81
C ASN A 27 4.34 6.35 -2.85
N ARG A 28 5.26 5.48 -2.42
CA ARG A 28 5.93 4.50 -3.30
C ARG A 28 4.89 3.57 -3.93
N ARG A 29 4.03 2.95 -3.12
CA ARG A 29 2.96 2.06 -3.61
C ARG A 29 1.99 2.75 -4.55
N ALA A 30 1.63 3.99 -4.27
CA ALA A 30 0.74 4.77 -5.12
C ALA A 30 1.34 5.00 -6.52
N ARG A 31 2.66 5.29 -6.60
CA ARG A 31 3.37 5.42 -7.88
C ARG A 31 3.39 4.10 -8.64
N ASP A 32 3.67 2.99 -7.96
CA ASP A 32 3.70 1.66 -8.57
C ASP A 32 2.34 1.32 -9.19
N VAL A 33 1.25 1.47 -8.43
CA VAL A 33 -0.12 1.24 -8.91
C VAL A 33 -0.43 2.17 -10.09
N HIS A 34 -0.16 3.48 -9.98
CA HIS A 34 -0.44 4.43 -11.05
C HIS A 34 0.31 4.07 -12.35
N SER A 35 1.58 3.66 -12.23
CA SER A 35 2.39 3.22 -13.37
C SER A 35 1.76 2.03 -14.09
N VAL A 36 1.37 0.99 -13.33
CA VAL A 36 0.72 -0.20 -13.89
C VAL A 36 -0.64 0.14 -14.53
N ARG A 37 -1.47 0.97 -13.87
CA ARG A 37 -2.75 1.40 -14.43
C ARG A 37 -2.57 2.13 -15.76
N ARG A 38 -1.59 3.04 -15.81
CA ARG A 38 -1.30 3.79 -17.03
C ARG A 38 -0.82 2.88 -18.16
N SER A 39 0.01 1.88 -17.85
CA SER A 39 0.44 0.88 -18.83
C SER A 39 -0.75 0.13 -19.42
N GLN A 40 -1.67 -0.35 -18.57
CA GLN A 40 -2.87 -1.05 -19.03
C GLN A 40 -3.76 -0.19 -19.92
N GLN A 41 -3.94 1.08 -19.56
CA GLN A 41 -4.74 2.04 -20.33
C GLN A 41 -4.13 2.37 -21.70
N ILE A 42 -2.80 2.44 -21.79
CA ILE A 42 -2.10 2.64 -23.08
C ILE A 42 -2.37 1.47 -24.03
N GLU A 43 -2.45 0.26 -23.50
CA GLU A 43 -2.80 -0.96 -24.26
C GLU A 43 -4.31 -1.08 -24.55
N GLY A 44 -5.12 -0.10 -24.16
CA GLY A 44 -6.57 -0.10 -24.34
C GLY A 44 -7.33 -1.00 -23.37
N GLY A 45 -6.64 -1.53 -22.35
CA GLY A 45 -7.28 -2.31 -21.29
C GLY A 45 -7.83 -1.43 -20.18
N ASP A 46 -8.83 -1.94 -19.48
CA ASP A 46 -9.38 -1.34 -18.28
C ASP A 46 -9.20 -2.26 -17.08
N ILE A 47 -8.97 -1.66 -15.91
CA ILE A 47 -8.81 -2.39 -14.65
C ILE A 47 -10.16 -2.40 -13.96
N SER A 48 -10.64 -3.61 -13.65
CA SER A 48 -11.95 -3.79 -13.03
C SER A 48 -12.10 -2.97 -11.74
N PRO A 49 -13.31 -2.48 -11.41
CA PRO A 49 -13.55 -1.74 -10.17
C PRO A 49 -13.08 -2.50 -8.92
N TYR A 50 -13.23 -3.83 -8.91
CA TYR A 50 -12.76 -4.69 -7.83
C TYR A 50 -11.24 -4.64 -7.66
N ALA A 51 -10.48 -4.78 -8.75
CA ALA A 51 -9.03 -4.67 -8.74
C ALA A 51 -8.56 -3.25 -8.35
N GLN A 52 -9.33 -2.21 -8.70
CA GLN A 52 -9.06 -0.85 -8.25
C GLN A 52 -9.20 -0.70 -6.73
N THR A 53 -10.24 -1.29 -6.13
CA THR A 53 -10.43 -1.31 -4.67
C THR A 53 -9.28 -2.01 -3.96
N LEU A 54 -8.86 -3.19 -4.45
CA LEU A 54 -7.73 -3.91 -3.85
C LEU A 54 -6.40 -3.14 -3.97
N SER A 55 -6.20 -2.43 -5.09
CA SER A 55 -5.03 -1.57 -5.27
C SER A 55 -5.00 -0.43 -4.24
N GLN A 56 -6.17 0.13 -3.90
CA GLN A 56 -6.26 1.17 -2.87
C GLN A 56 -5.91 0.61 -1.49
N GLN A 57 -6.39 -0.58 -1.15
CA GLN A 57 -6.02 -1.26 0.10
C GLN A 57 -4.51 -1.57 0.17
N TYR A 58 -3.90 -1.98 -0.94
CA TYR A 58 -2.45 -2.16 -1.03
C TYR A 58 -1.70 -0.84 -0.79
N ILE A 59 -2.14 0.27 -1.42
CA ILE A 59 -1.55 1.60 -1.22
C ILE A 59 -1.61 2.02 0.25
N ASP A 60 -2.77 1.84 0.89
CA ASP A 60 -2.99 2.23 2.28
C ASP A 60 -2.33 1.27 3.29
N GLY A 61 -1.69 0.20 2.81
CA GLY A 61 -0.95 -0.73 3.66
C GLY A 61 -1.81 -1.77 4.38
N THR A 62 -3.11 -1.82 4.08
CA THR A 62 -4.05 -2.77 4.71
C THR A 62 -4.06 -4.14 4.04
N LEU A 63 -3.41 -4.25 2.86
CA LEU A 63 -3.33 -5.48 2.09
C LEU A 63 -1.91 -5.71 1.58
N THR A 64 -1.42 -6.94 1.71
CA THR A 64 -0.15 -7.37 1.10
C THR A 64 -0.33 -7.78 -0.37
N PRO A 65 0.74 -7.81 -1.18
CA PRO A 65 0.65 -8.31 -2.55
C PRO A 65 0.12 -9.75 -2.66
N ALA A 66 0.48 -10.62 -1.71
CA ALA A 66 0.03 -12.01 -1.70
C ALA A 66 -1.49 -12.12 -1.44
N GLU A 67 -2.01 -11.35 -0.50
CA GLU A 67 -3.44 -11.31 -0.21
C GLU A 67 -4.22 -10.66 -1.35
N MET A 68 -3.69 -9.59 -1.96
CA MET A 68 -4.26 -8.98 -3.15
C MET A 68 -4.38 -9.99 -4.29
N ARG A 69 -3.31 -10.76 -4.55
CA ARG A 69 -3.32 -11.84 -5.55
C ARG A 69 -4.37 -12.90 -5.21
N ALA A 70 -4.42 -13.37 -3.96
CA ALA A 70 -5.40 -14.37 -3.53
C ALA A 70 -6.84 -13.90 -3.74
N LYS A 71 -7.16 -12.67 -3.34
CA LYS A 71 -8.50 -12.05 -3.54
C LYS A 71 -8.87 -11.88 -5.01
N LEU A 72 -7.92 -11.48 -5.85
CA LEU A 72 -8.14 -11.41 -7.31
C LEU A 72 -8.45 -12.79 -7.89
N LEU A 73 -7.66 -13.80 -7.54
CA LEU A 73 -7.86 -15.17 -8.03
C LEU A 73 -9.20 -15.75 -7.58
N GLU A 74 -9.56 -15.56 -6.31
CA GLU A 74 -10.85 -15.97 -5.75
C GLU A 74 -12.02 -15.30 -6.47
N HIS A 75 -11.95 -13.97 -6.68
CA HIS A 75 -13.01 -13.22 -7.37
C HIS A 75 -13.27 -13.69 -8.80
N TYR A 76 -12.21 -14.09 -9.52
CA TYR A 76 -12.33 -14.61 -10.89
C TYR A 76 -12.50 -16.14 -10.95
N GLY A 77 -12.68 -16.82 -9.81
CA GLY A 77 -12.88 -18.26 -9.75
C GLY A 77 -11.67 -19.10 -10.15
N VAL A 78 -10.47 -18.50 -10.15
CA VAL A 78 -9.23 -19.18 -10.53
C VAL A 78 -8.63 -19.86 -9.29
N THR A 79 -8.78 -21.17 -9.19
CA THR A 79 -8.06 -21.98 -8.20
C THR A 79 -6.68 -22.31 -8.76
N VAL A 80 -5.62 -21.76 -8.16
CA VAL A 80 -4.24 -22.16 -8.49
C VAL A 80 -4.02 -23.54 -7.85
N LYS A 81 -3.98 -24.59 -8.68
CA LYS A 81 -3.60 -25.94 -8.26
C LYS A 81 -2.10 -26.02 -7.97
#